data_AF-A0A8H5UWP9-F1
#
_entry.id   AF-A0A8H5UWP9-F1
#
_cell.length_a   1.000
_cell.length_b   1.000
_cell.length_c   1.000
_cell.angle_alpha   90.00
_cell.angle_beta   90.00
_cell.angle_gamma   90.00
#
_symmetry.space_group_name_H-M   'P 1'
#
loop_
_entity.id
_entity.type
_entity.pdbx_description
1 polymer ?
#
loop_
_entity_poly.entity_id
_entity_poly.type
_entity_poly.pdbx_seq_one_letter_code
_entity_poly.pdbx_strand_id
1 'polypeptide(L)'
;MPPSAQVNEQPQEVKKTPLQSISQGACLPGIPKHPTFALKRQWQLEQMALAFRVFARLGYTDDSKCQVHFGMLRASDMILVDYQGVPIGAALGTKGKTLILQNHGLLKTGTTVDEACFLMTLMERASQCQLLAEAVAAANGIPKVLISDASAKYTFENSSDPETLYWEGQPDLEYEEYLCKGEHKL
;
A
#
# COMPACT_ATOMS: atom_id res chain seq x y z
N MET A 1 -37.75 -45.09 4.45
CA MET A 1 -36.48 -44.38 4.20
C MET A 1 -36.66 -43.58 2.91
N PRO A 2 -36.54 -42.25 2.92
CA PRO A 2 -36.50 -41.48 1.68
C PRO A 2 -35.10 -41.60 1.03
N PRO A 3 -34.99 -41.45 -0.30
CA PRO A 3 -33.72 -41.60 -1.00
C PRO A 3 -32.84 -40.36 -0.77
N SER A 4 -31.56 -40.62 -0.51
CA SER A 4 -30.51 -39.61 -0.31
C SER A 4 -30.31 -38.77 -1.57
N ALA A 5 -30.51 -37.45 -1.44
CA ALA A 5 -30.22 -36.47 -2.48
C ALA A 5 -28.72 -36.48 -2.80
N GLN A 6 -28.39 -36.74 -4.06
CA GLN A 6 -27.02 -36.57 -4.57
C GLN A 6 -26.73 -35.08 -4.68
N VAL A 7 -25.77 -34.60 -3.87
CA VAL A 7 -25.24 -33.24 -3.98
C VAL A 7 -24.38 -33.20 -5.24
N ASN A 8 -24.87 -32.50 -6.26
CA ASN A 8 -24.13 -32.27 -7.50
C ASN A 8 -23.15 -31.10 -7.27
N GLU A 9 -21.94 -31.40 -6.82
CA GLU A 9 -20.85 -30.43 -6.74
C GLU A 9 -20.34 -30.13 -8.15
N GLN A 10 -20.88 -29.08 -8.77
CA GLN A 10 -20.24 -28.48 -9.94
C GLN A 10 -18.93 -27.82 -9.49
N PRO A 11 -17.80 -28.01 -10.20
CA PRO A 11 -16.55 -27.37 -9.84
C PRO A 11 -16.73 -25.85 -9.86
N GLN A 12 -16.53 -25.19 -8.71
CA GLN A 12 -16.44 -23.74 -8.67
C GLN A 12 -15.21 -23.32 -9.48
N GLU A 13 -15.45 -22.60 -10.57
CA GLU A 13 -14.40 -22.03 -11.41
C GLU A 13 -13.54 -21.09 -10.54
N VAL A 14 -12.31 -21.50 -10.23
CA VAL A 14 -11.41 -20.74 -9.38
C VAL A 14 -11.03 -19.46 -10.13
N LYS A 15 -11.65 -18.34 -9.74
CA LYS A 15 -11.39 -17.04 -10.33
C LYS A 15 -9.93 -16.66 -10.08
N LYS A 16 -9.13 -16.63 -11.14
CA LYS A 16 -7.70 -16.25 -11.07
C LYS A 16 -7.58 -14.84 -10.51
N THR A 17 -6.57 -14.62 -9.66
CA THR A 17 -6.26 -13.25 -9.19
C THR A 17 -5.76 -12.41 -10.37
N PRO A 18 -5.86 -11.07 -10.32
CA PRO A 18 -5.32 -10.21 -11.36
C PRO A 18 -3.83 -10.49 -11.62
N LEU A 19 -3.05 -10.71 -10.55
CA LEU A 19 -1.65 -11.13 -10.62
C LEU A 19 -1.44 -12.42 -11.42
N GLN A 20 -2.28 -13.44 -11.16
CA GLN A 20 -2.27 -14.71 -11.90
C GLN A 20 -2.74 -14.57 -13.35
N SER A 21 -3.50 -13.52 -13.66
CA SER A 21 -4.04 -13.27 -15.00
C SER A 21 -3.07 -12.50 -15.89
N ILE A 22 -2.19 -11.69 -15.27
CA ILE A 22 -1.19 -10.86 -15.96
C ILE A 22 0.17 -11.59 -16.09
N SER A 23 0.45 -12.55 -15.21
CA SER A 23 1.73 -13.28 -15.24
C SER A 23 1.85 -14.15 -16.50
N GLN A 24 2.89 -13.88 -17.31
CA GLN A 24 3.31 -14.74 -18.43
C GLN A 24 4.30 -15.85 -17.98
N GLY A 25 4.42 -16.11 -16.67
CA GLY A 25 5.39 -17.04 -16.09
C GLY A 25 5.00 -17.57 -14.71
N ALA A 26 5.99 -17.94 -13.88
CA ALA A 26 5.73 -18.36 -12.51
C ALA A 26 5.05 -17.22 -11.73
N CYS A 27 3.94 -17.51 -11.08
CA CYS A 27 3.24 -16.53 -10.24
C CYS A 27 4.08 -16.23 -9.00
N LEU A 28 4.20 -14.95 -8.67
CA LEU A 28 4.82 -14.51 -7.42
C LEU A 28 4.06 -15.11 -6.22
N PRO A 29 4.74 -15.43 -5.11
CA PRO A 29 4.07 -15.94 -3.93
C PRO A 29 3.04 -14.94 -3.39
N GLY A 30 1.98 -15.41 -2.74
CA GLY A 30 1.02 -14.53 -2.09
C GLY A 30 1.60 -13.84 -0.86
N ILE A 31 0.82 -12.93 -0.27
CA ILE A 31 1.17 -12.24 0.98
C ILE A 31 1.51 -13.29 2.07
N PRO A 32 2.63 -13.14 2.81
CA PRO A 32 3.03 -14.08 3.84
C PRO A 32 1.92 -14.34 4.88
N LYS A 33 1.69 -15.63 5.18
CA LYS A 33 0.79 -16.07 6.26
C LYS A 33 1.61 -16.51 7.46
N HIS A 34 1.30 -15.99 8.63
CA HIS A 34 1.99 -16.31 9.87
C HIS A 34 1.17 -17.27 10.72
N PRO A 35 1.79 -18.28 11.35
CA PRO A 35 1.07 -19.28 12.13
C PRO A 35 0.56 -18.75 13.47
N THR A 36 1.13 -17.65 13.98
CA THR A 36 0.72 -17.04 15.26
C THR A 36 0.54 -15.53 15.13
N PHE A 37 -0.33 -14.95 15.97
CA PHE A 37 -0.48 -13.51 16.06
C PHE A 37 0.80 -12.79 16.48
N ALA A 38 1.65 -13.45 17.30
CA ALA A 38 2.94 -12.91 17.71
C ALA A 38 3.89 -12.75 16.51
N LEU A 39 4.02 -13.79 15.67
CA LEU A 39 4.84 -13.74 14.46
C LEU A 39 4.28 -12.74 13.44
N LYS A 40 2.95 -12.68 13.29
CA LYS A 40 2.31 -11.66 12.44
C LYS A 40 2.64 -10.25 12.91
N ARG A 41 2.54 -9.99 14.22
CA ARG A 41 2.86 -8.69 14.81
C ARG A 41 4.33 -8.34 14.62
N GLN A 42 5.24 -9.27 14.88
CA GLN A 42 6.67 -9.07 14.65
C GLN A 42 6.94 -8.66 13.21
N TRP A 43 6.42 -9.44 12.25
CA TRP A 43 6.56 -9.12 10.83
C TRP A 43 6.00 -7.74 10.49
N GLN A 44 4.80 -7.39 10.98
CA GLN A 44 4.20 -6.07 10.74
C GLN A 44 5.05 -4.92 11.29
N LEU A 45 5.68 -5.08 12.46
CA LEU A 45 6.56 -4.06 13.04
C LEU A 45 7.85 -3.90 12.24
N GLU A 46 8.42 -5.01 11.77
CA GLU A 46 9.61 -4.99 10.90
C GLU A 46 9.31 -4.30 9.56
N GLN A 47 8.19 -4.65 8.90
CA GLN A 47 7.76 -3.99 7.66
C GLN A 47 7.44 -2.50 7.88
N MET A 48 6.87 -2.15 9.03
CA MET A 48 6.61 -0.75 9.39
C MET A 48 7.93 0.03 9.55
N ALA A 49 8.96 -0.58 10.15
CA ALA A 49 10.25 0.07 10.31
C ALA A 49 10.90 0.31 8.94
N LEU A 50 10.80 -0.64 8.01
CA LEU A 50 11.23 -0.46 6.62
C LEU A 50 10.45 0.66 5.92
N ALA A 51 9.12 0.69 6.04
CA ALA A 51 8.29 1.73 5.41
C ALA A 51 8.67 3.15 5.89
N PHE A 52 8.94 3.34 7.18
CA PHE A 52 9.42 4.63 7.69
C PHE A 52 10.81 4.99 7.16
N ARG A 53 11.71 4.02 7.00
CA ARG A 53 13.02 4.23 6.37
C ARG A 53 12.88 4.62 4.90
N VAL A 54 11.99 3.97 4.15
CA VAL A 54 11.64 4.35 2.77
C VAL A 54 11.18 5.81 2.72
N PHE A 55 10.26 6.21 3.61
CA PHE A 55 9.78 7.59 3.67
C PHE A 55 10.89 8.59 4.00
N ALA A 56 11.81 8.25 4.89
CA ALA A 56 12.98 9.07 5.17
C ALA A 56 13.88 9.22 3.92
N ARG A 57 14.16 8.13 3.20
CA ARG A 57 14.96 8.15 1.96
C ARG A 57 14.30 8.97 0.86
N LEU A 58 13.00 8.85 0.70
CA LEU A 58 12.24 9.58 -0.31
C LEU A 58 11.97 11.05 0.07
N GLY A 59 12.30 11.46 1.29
CA GLY A 59 12.14 12.84 1.75
C GLY A 59 10.70 13.22 2.08
N TYR A 60 9.88 12.27 2.54
CA TYR A 60 8.48 12.51 2.90
C TYR A 60 8.31 13.07 4.33
N THR A 61 9.41 13.30 5.02
CA THR A 61 9.45 13.84 6.38
C THR A 61 9.77 15.33 6.34
N ASP A 62 8.93 16.17 6.96
CA ASP A 62 9.10 17.63 6.94
C ASP A 62 10.29 18.13 7.78
N ASP A 63 10.61 17.45 8.88
CA ASP A 63 11.76 17.81 9.73
C ASP A 63 12.96 16.90 9.42
N SER A 64 14.10 17.53 9.15
CA SER A 64 15.43 16.91 9.10
C SER A 64 15.71 15.94 10.25
N LYS A 65 15.25 16.22 11.48
CA LYS A 65 15.41 15.31 12.62
C LYS A 65 14.54 14.07 12.50
N CYS A 66 13.29 14.23 12.06
CA CYS A 66 12.41 13.12 11.74
C CYS A 66 13.02 12.26 10.64
N GLN A 67 13.66 12.86 9.63
CA GLN A 67 14.33 12.13 8.56
C GLN A 67 15.45 11.21 9.10
N VAL A 68 16.33 11.73 9.96
CA VAL A 68 17.41 10.93 10.56
C VAL A 68 16.85 9.84 11.46
N HIS A 69 15.88 10.17 12.32
CA HIS A 69 15.29 9.20 13.23
C HIS A 69 14.55 8.09 12.49
N PHE A 70 13.73 8.44 11.48
CA PHE A 70 12.99 7.47 10.68
C PHE A 70 13.93 6.62 9.81
N GLY A 71 15.01 7.21 9.30
CA GLY A 71 16.05 6.50 8.55
C GLY A 71 16.82 5.46 9.37
N MET A 72 16.76 5.54 10.71
CA MET A 72 17.40 4.61 11.63
C MET A 72 16.40 3.80 12.47
N LEU A 73 15.09 3.92 12.18
CA LEU A 73 14.03 3.34 13.02
C LEU A 73 14.13 1.81 13.06
N ARG A 74 13.90 1.24 14.25
CA ARG A 74 13.83 -0.21 14.47
C ARG A 74 12.45 -0.61 14.96
N ALA A 75 12.10 -1.88 14.76
CA ALA A 75 10.84 -2.44 15.25
C ALA A 75 10.71 -2.28 16.79
N SER A 76 11.82 -2.26 17.52
CA SER A 76 11.85 -2.07 18.98
C SER A 76 11.57 -0.64 19.43
N ASP A 77 11.68 0.35 18.55
CA ASP A 77 11.39 1.75 18.86
C ASP A 77 9.87 2.05 18.82
N MET A 78 9.07 1.12 18.27
CA MET A 78 7.62 1.29 18.13
C MET A 78 6.86 0.98 19.42
N ILE A 79 5.98 1.88 19.80
CA ILE A 79 5.08 1.70 20.94
C ILE A 79 3.64 1.45 20.48
N LEU A 80 2.94 0.58 21.19
CA LEU A 80 1.50 0.41 21.00
C LEU A 80 0.77 1.51 21.78
N VAL A 81 -0.08 2.25 21.09
CA VAL A 81 -0.94 3.28 21.69
C VAL A 81 -2.37 2.73 21.75
N ASP A 82 -3.09 3.06 22.81
CA ASP A 82 -4.50 2.72 22.95
C ASP A 82 -5.40 3.65 22.13
N TYR A 83 -6.63 3.20 21.89
CA TYR A 83 -7.58 3.94 21.09
C TYR A 83 -8.43 4.85 22.00
N GLN A 84 -7.88 6.01 22.39
CA GLN A 84 -8.60 7.03 23.17
C GLN A 84 -8.93 8.31 22.36
N GLY A 85 -8.68 8.32 21.05
CA GLY A 85 -8.86 9.48 20.18
C GLY A 85 -10.19 9.54 19.42
N VAL A 86 -10.46 10.68 18.76
CA VAL A 86 -11.59 10.84 17.83
C VAL A 86 -11.21 10.28 16.45
N PRO A 87 -11.97 9.33 15.87
CA PRO A 87 -11.70 8.81 14.54
C PRO A 87 -11.80 9.90 13.47
N ILE A 88 -10.73 10.09 12.71
CA ILE A 88 -10.71 10.94 11.50
C ILE A 88 -11.06 10.18 10.22
N GLY A 89 -11.27 8.86 10.31
CA GLY A 89 -11.44 7.96 9.16
C GLY A 89 -12.83 7.94 8.53
N ALA A 90 -13.83 8.64 9.06
CA ALA A 90 -15.20 8.58 8.54
C ALA A 90 -15.30 9.00 7.05
N ALA A 91 -14.49 10.00 6.65
CA ALA A 91 -14.44 10.48 5.26
C ALA A 91 -13.81 9.46 4.28
N LEU A 92 -13.07 8.46 4.78
CA LEU A 92 -12.44 7.44 3.94
C LEU A 92 -13.48 6.46 3.38
N GLY A 93 -14.59 6.29 4.11
CA GLY A 93 -15.63 5.33 3.77
C GLY A 93 -15.14 3.88 3.85
N THR A 94 -15.92 2.97 3.26
CA THR A 94 -15.66 1.52 3.33
C THR A 94 -14.72 1.00 2.25
N LYS A 95 -14.45 1.81 1.22
CA LYS A 95 -13.66 1.42 0.04
C LYS A 95 -12.50 2.37 -0.25
N GLY A 96 -12.42 3.50 0.44
CA GLY A 96 -11.35 4.46 0.23
C GLY A 96 -10.01 3.88 0.70
N LYS A 97 -8.96 4.19 -0.06
CA LYS A 97 -7.57 3.85 0.30
C LYS A 97 -6.74 5.07 0.70
N THR A 98 -7.30 6.27 0.51
CA THR A 98 -6.61 7.55 0.66
C THR A 98 -7.53 8.64 1.18
N LEU A 99 -7.01 9.46 2.08
CA LEU A 99 -7.53 10.77 2.40
C LEU A 99 -6.53 11.85 1.99
N ILE A 100 -7.07 12.93 1.43
CA ILE A 100 -6.38 14.21 1.34
C ILE A 100 -6.95 15.06 2.47
N LEU A 101 -6.13 15.27 3.50
CA LEU A 101 -6.47 16.10 4.65
C LEU A 101 -6.11 17.55 4.30
N GLN A 102 -7.14 18.39 4.18
CA GLN A 102 -6.97 19.79 3.81
C GLN A 102 -6.00 20.48 4.79
N ASN A 103 -4.97 21.13 4.25
CA ASN A 103 -3.92 21.82 5.01
C ASN A 103 -3.03 20.92 5.88
N HIS A 104 -3.06 19.59 5.71
CA HIS A 104 -2.27 18.65 6.52
C HIS A 104 -1.50 17.62 5.70
N GLY A 105 -2.08 17.08 4.62
CA GLY A 105 -1.38 16.15 3.73
C GLY A 105 -2.14 14.85 3.47
N LEU A 106 -1.40 13.78 3.20
CA LEU A 106 -1.95 12.50 2.77
C LEU A 106 -2.04 11.50 3.93
N LEU A 107 -3.14 10.75 3.97
CA LEU A 107 -3.28 9.58 4.84
C LEU A 107 -3.67 8.38 3.97
N LYS A 108 -2.97 7.26 4.17
CA LYS A 108 -3.17 6.03 3.40
C LYS A 108 -3.48 4.84 4.29
N THR A 109 -4.26 3.93 3.74
CA THR A 109 -4.60 2.66 4.35
C THR A 109 -4.38 1.53 3.36
N GLY A 110 -3.81 0.44 3.84
CA GLY A 110 -3.65 -0.81 3.12
C GLY A 110 -4.00 -1.98 4.02
N THR A 111 -4.17 -3.15 3.40
CA THR A 111 -4.32 -4.42 4.12
C THR A 111 -2.98 -4.92 4.68
N THR A 112 -1.88 -4.52 4.05
CA THR A 112 -0.50 -4.69 4.52
C THR A 112 0.19 -3.33 4.64
N VAL A 113 1.30 -3.30 5.39
CA VAL A 113 2.12 -2.10 5.53
C VAL A 113 2.77 -1.74 4.20
N ASP A 114 3.20 -2.75 3.45
CA ASP A 114 3.81 -2.67 2.12
C ASP A 114 2.87 -2.00 1.12
N GLU A 115 1.61 -2.45 1.06
CA GLU A 115 0.55 -1.83 0.23
C GLU A 115 0.37 -0.35 0.61
N ALA A 116 0.29 -0.05 1.91
CA ALA A 116 0.09 1.32 2.37
C ALA A 116 1.28 2.22 2.02
N CYS A 117 2.51 1.70 2.15
CA CYS A 117 3.75 2.38 1.79
C CYS A 117 3.79 2.69 0.29
N PHE A 118 3.54 1.70 -0.57
CA PHE A 118 3.50 1.90 -2.01
C PHE A 118 2.41 2.90 -2.43
N LEU A 119 1.19 2.77 -1.88
CA LEU A 119 0.10 3.71 -2.18
C LEU A 119 0.39 5.13 -1.72
N MET A 120 1.14 5.32 -0.64
CA MET A 120 1.61 6.64 -0.18
C MET A 120 2.56 7.24 -1.22
N THR A 121 3.61 6.51 -1.59
CA THR A 121 4.56 6.90 -2.63
C THR A 121 3.86 7.24 -3.94
N LEU A 122 2.92 6.39 -4.37
CA LEU A 122 2.16 6.61 -5.60
C LEU A 122 1.37 7.92 -5.57
N MET A 123 0.76 8.26 -4.44
CA MET A 123 -0.06 9.47 -4.35
C MET A 123 0.70 10.74 -4.03
N GLU A 124 1.83 10.65 -3.36
CA GLU A 124 2.77 11.77 -3.30
C GLU A 124 3.21 12.16 -4.72
N ARG A 125 3.65 11.17 -5.52
CA ARG A 125 4.06 11.40 -6.92
C ARG A 125 2.90 11.85 -7.80
N ALA A 126 1.71 11.27 -7.64
CA ALA A 126 0.52 11.70 -8.40
C ALA A 126 0.15 13.16 -8.10
N SER A 127 0.25 13.59 -6.84
CA SER A 127 -0.01 14.97 -6.43
C SER A 127 1.00 15.93 -7.06
N GLN A 128 2.30 15.57 -7.04
CA GLN A 128 3.35 16.34 -7.72
C GLN A 128 3.09 16.46 -9.23
N CYS A 129 2.78 15.35 -9.90
CA CYS A 129 2.44 15.34 -11.32
C CYS A 129 1.23 16.22 -11.64
N GLN A 130 0.19 16.19 -10.80
CA GLN A 130 -1.00 17.01 -10.99
C GLN A 130 -0.67 18.50 -10.88
N LEU A 131 0.11 18.91 -9.86
CA LEU A 131 0.53 20.30 -9.69
C LEU A 131 1.37 20.80 -10.87
N LEU A 132 2.31 19.98 -11.35
CA LEU A 132 3.15 20.31 -12.51
C LEU A 132 2.31 20.43 -13.80
N ALA A 133 1.40 19.49 -14.04
CA ALA A 133 0.52 19.52 -15.21
C ALA A 133 -0.40 20.75 -15.17
N GLU A 134 -0.94 21.11 -14.01
CA GLU A 134 -1.78 22.29 -13.83
C GLU A 134 -0.99 23.59 -14.02
N ALA A 135 0.24 23.67 -13.51
CA ALA A 135 1.10 24.84 -13.72
C ALA A 135 1.39 25.08 -15.21
N VAL A 136 1.74 24.02 -15.96
CA VAL A 136 2.01 24.10 -17.40
C VAL A 136 0.74 24.45 -18.18
N ALA A 137 -0.40 23.84 -17.84
CA ALA A 137 -1.69 24.14 -18.45
C ALA A 137 -2.08 25.61 -18.25
N ALA A 138 -1.92 26.15 -17.05
CA ALA A 138 -2.21 27.54 -16.73
C ALA A 138 -1.26 28.52 -17.43
N ALA A 139 0.03 28.20 -17.54
CA ALA A 139 1.03 29.07 -18.15
C ALA A 139 0.93 29.11 -19.69
N ASN A 140 0.69 27.97 -20.32
CA ASN A 140 0.74 27.81 -21.78
C ASN A 140 -0.64 27.71 -22.44
N GLY A 141 -1.73 27.67 -21.65
CA GLY A 141 -3.09 27.49 -22.15
C GLY A 141 -3.35 26.10 -22.73
N ILE A 142 -2.54 25.10 -22.39
CA ILE A 142 -2.70 23.72 -22.88
C ILE A 142 -3.82 23.04 -22.08
N PRO A 143 -4.88 22.53 -22.72
CA PRO A 143 -5.97 21.87 -22.02
C PRO A 143 -5.50 20.55 -21.39
N LYS A 144 -5.91 20.28 -20.14
CA LYS A 144 -5.65 19.00 -19.47
C LYS A 144 -6.45 17.88 -20.14
N VAL A 145 -5.78 16.78 -20.48
CA VAL A 145 -6.43 15.56 -20.98
C VAL A 145 -6.66 14.63 -19.79
N LEU A 146 -7.93 14.42 -19.45
CA LEU A 146 -8.32 13.49 -18.38
C LEU A 146 -8.45 12.08 -18.94
N ILE A 147 -8.02 11.09 -18.17
CA ILE A 147 -8.24 9.67 -18.47
C ILE A 147 -9.73 9.38 -18.33
N SER A 148 -10.29 8.61 -19.27
CA SER A 148 -11.70 8.23 -19.21
C SER A 148 -12.00 7.34 -18.00
N ASP A 149 -13.19 7.48 -17.41
CA ASP A 149 -13.62 6.65 -16.26
C ASP A 149 -13.56 5.15 -16.56
N ALA A 150 -13.86 4.76 -17.81
CA ALA A 150 -13.79 3.36 -18.24
C ALA A 150 -12.34 2.84 -18.20
N SER A 151 -11.38 3.60 -18.73
CA SER A 151 -9.96 3.25 -18.67
C SER A 151 -9.44 3.26 -17.23
N ALA A 152 -9.80 4.27 -16.44
CA ALA A 152 -9.38 4.38 -15.04
C ALA A 152 -9.90 3.21 -14.20
N LYS A 153 -11.18 2.84 -14.39
CA LYS A 153 -11.79 1.68 -13.72
C LYS A 153 -11.09 0.37 -14.12
N TYR A 154 -10.82 0.16 -15.40
CA TYR A 154 -10.12 -1.04 -15.87
C TYR A 154 -8.74 -1.18 -15.22
N THR A 155 -7.95 -0.11 -15.16
CA THR A 155 -6.64 -0.12 -14.49
C THR A 155 -6.78 -0.39 -12.99
N PHE A 156 -7.78 0.21 -12.33
CA PHE A 156 -8.01 -0.02 -10.91
C PHE A 156 -8.36 -1.49 -10.62
N GLU A 157 -9.24 -2.10 -11.41
CA GLU A 157 -9.66 -3.50 -11.23
C GLU A 157 -8.52 -4.50 -11.46
N ASN A 158 -7.54 -4.15 -12.29
CA ASN A 158 -6.45 -5.04 -12.66
C ASN A 158 -5.17 -4.86 -11.82
N SER A 159 -4.98 -3.69 -11.20
CA SER A 159 -3.70 -3.35 -10.54
C SER A 159 -3.85 -2.88 -9.10
N SER A 160 -5.08 -2.74 -8.57
CA SER A 160 -5.31 -2.26 -7.21
C SER A 160 -5.73 -3.36 -6.23
N ASP A 161 -5.55 -4.64 -6.57
CA ASP A 161 -5.75 -5.70 -5.59
C ASP A 161 -4.60 -5.75 -4.56
N PRO A 162 -4.85 -6.21 -3.33
CA PRO A 162 -3.85 -6.23 -2.27
C PRO A 162 -2.57 -7.02 -2.59
N GLU A 163 -2.68 -8.11 -3.36
CA GLU A 163 -1.50 -8.94 -3.69
C GLU A 163 -0.60 -8.20 -4.68
N THR A 164 -1.17 -7.60 -5.71
CA THR A 164 -0.42 -6.74 -6.64
C THR A 164 0.25 -5.60 -5.91
N LEU A 165 -0.48 -4.84 -5.09
CA LEU A 165 0.09 -3.69 -4.39
C LEU A 165 1.14 -4.05 -3.34
N TYR A 166 1.04 -5.23 -2.72
CA TYR A 166 2.09 -5.78 -1.86
C TYR A 166 3.40 -5.94 -2.65
N TRP A 167 3.32 -6.55 -3.84
CA TRP A 167 4.47 -6.79 -4.71
C TRP A 167 5.06 -5.51 -5.31
N GLU A 168 4.22 -4.56 -5.67
CA GLU A 168 4.66 -3.25 -6.17
C GLU A 168 5.46 -2.47 -5.11
N GLY A 169 5.16 -2.69 -3.81
CA GLY A 169 5.93 -2.11 -2.71
C GLY A 169 7.26 -2.79 -2.42
N GLN A 170 7.42 -4.08 -2.75
CA GLN A 170 8.60 -4.86 -2.36
C GLN A 170 9.93 -4.24 -2.82
N PRO A 171 10.10 -3.72 -4.06
CA PRO A 171 11.38 -3.16 -4.48
C PRO A 171 11.92 -2.06 -3.56
N ASP A 172 11.05 -1.19 -3.03
CA ASP A 172 11.46 -0.13 -2.10
C ASP A 172 11.82 -0.69 -0.72
N LEU A 173 11.07 -1.67 -0.22
CA LEU A 173 11.31 -2.28 1.08
C LEU A 173 12.53 -3.21 1.08
N GLU A 174 12.70 -4.02 0.04
CA GLU A 174 13.87 -4.89 -0.16
C GLU A 174 15.15 -4.08 -0.34
N TYR A 175 15.06 -2.94 -1.04
CA TYR A 175 16.18 -2.01 -1.15
C TYR A 175 16.57 -1.45 0.22
N GLU A 176 15.60 -1.09 1.06
CA GLU A 176 15.88 -0.65 2.43
C GLU A 176 16.41 -1.78 3.33
N GLU A 177 15.88 -2.99 3.22
CA GLU A 177 16.40 -4.19 3.89
C GLU A 177 17.90 -4.37 3.57
N TYR A 178 18.26 -4.25 2.28
CA TYR A 178 19.63 -4.34 1.81
C TYR A 178 20.51 -3.24 2.39
N LEU A 179 20.05 -1.98 2.36
CA LEU A 179 20.83 -0.83 2.85
C LEU A 179 21.04 -0.90 4.37
N CYS A 180 20.00 -1.23 5.12
CA CYS A 180 20.07 -1.30 6.58
C CYS A 180 20.69 -2.60 7.11
N LYS A 181 20.96 -3.59 6.25
CA LYS A 181 21.59 -4.88 6.62
C LYS A 181 20.86 -5.59 7.78
N GLY A 182 19.53 -5.45 7.83
CA GLY A 182 18.69 -6.04 8.86
C GLY A 182 18.64 -5.29 10.20
N GLU A 183 19.25 -4.10 10.33
CA GLU A 183 19.28 -3.32 11.57
C GLU A 183 17.90 -2.89 12.09
N HIS A 184 16.88 -2.87 11.23
CA HIS A 184 15.50 -2.53 11.59
C HIS A 184 14.76 -3.63 12.36
N LYS A 185 15.30 -4.87 12.39
CA LYS A 185 14.68 -6.03 13.03
C LYS A 185 14.74 -5.96 14.56
N LEU A 186 13.94 -6.81 15.22
CA LEU A 186 13.94 -6.96 16.69
C LEU A 186 15.20 -7.63 17.23
#